data_AF-A0AAU0UT26-F1
#
_entry.id   AF-A0AAU0UT26-F1
#
_cell.length_a   1.000
_cell.length_b   1.000
_cell.length_c   1.000
_cell.angle_alpha   90.00
_cell.angle_beta   90.00
_cell.angle_gamma   90.00
#
_symmetry.space_group_name_H-M   'P 1'
#
loop_
_entity.id
_entity.type
_entity.pdbx_description
1 polymer ?
#
loop_
_entity_poly.entity_id
_entity_poly.type
_entity_poly.pdbx_seq_one_letter_code
_entity_poly.pdbx_strand_id
1 'polypeptide(L)'
;MNARAGTGTAAYEAEYIRVSEEMDKIRERKAAIEEAELSEVMRQKRIDEMEEFLNSGETPITKFDAALFRRLVEKVVIHSLVEATFIFRSGIELKEILG
;
A
#
# COMPACT_ATOMS: atom_id res chain seq x y z
N MET A 1 33.06 40.86 -40.52
CA MET A 1 32.73 39.42 -40.41
C MET A 1 32.50 39.10 -38.94
N ASN A 2 31.40 38.38 -38.66
CA ASN A 2 31.08 37.56 -37.48
C ASN A 2 30.61 38.25 -36.17
N ALA A 3 29.37 38.74 -36.18
CA ALA A 3 28.55 39.00 -34.98
C ALA A 3 27.53 37.86 -34.72
N ARG A 4 27.95 36.59 -34.85
CA ARG A 4 27.04 35.42 -34.79
C ARG A 4 27.47 34.29 -33.84
N ALA A 5 28.38 34.57 -32.91
CA ALA A 5 28.91 33.54 -31.99
C ALA A 5 28.30 33.55 -30.57
N GLY A 6 27.61 34.63 -30.15
CA GLY A 6 27.15 34.78 -28.76
C GLY A 6 25.71 34.35 -28.46
N THR A 7 24.86 34.22 -29.48
CA THR A 7 23.41 34.00 -29.28
C THR A 7 23.00 32.53 -29.28
N GLY A 8 23.87 31.62 -29.70
CA GLY A 8 23.60 30.17 -29.72
C GLY A 8 23.75 29.55 -28.34
N THR A 9 24.82 29.86 -27.62
CA THR A 9 25.22 29.16 -26.38
C THR A 9 24.20 29.26 -25.27
N ALA A 10 23.63 30.45 -25.02
CA ALA A 10 22.58 30.63 -24.01
C ALA A 10 21.26 29.93 -24.36
N ALA A 11 20.92 29.84 -25.65
CA ALA A 11 19.75 29.10 -26.10
C ALA A 11 19.95 27.58 -25.94
N TYR A 12 21.16 27.07 -26.23
CA TYR A 12 21.49 25.67 -26.00
C TYR A 12 21.53 25.30 -24.51
N GLU A 13 22.05 26.18 -23.65
CA GLU A 13 22.05 25.98 -22.19
C GLU A 13 20.61 25.95 -21.64
N ALA A 14 19.76 26.88 -22.08
CA ALA A 14 18.36 26.91 -21.66
C ALA A 14 17.61 25.65 -22.10
N GLU A 15 17.83 25.19 -23.33
CA GLU A 15 17.22 23.95 -23.82
C GLU A 15 17.78 22.71 -23.10
N TYR A 16 19.08 22.69 -22.79
CA TYR A 16 19.70 21.62 -22.02
C TYR A 16 19.11 21.53 -20.60
N ILE A 17 18.96 22.66 -19.92
CA ILE A 17 18.34 22.72 -18.59
C ILE A 17 16.91 22.19 -18.67
N ARG A 18 16.12 22.66 -19.65
CA ARG A 18 14.75 22.21 -19.85
C ARG A 18 14.65 20.69 -20.02
N VAL A 19 15.48 20.13 -20.90
CA VAL A 19 15.50 18.69 -21.16
C VAL A 19 15.95 17.92 -19.92
N SER A 20 16.93 18.42 -19.16
CA SER A 20 17.36 17.79 -17.90
C SER A 20 16.23 17.78 -16.86
N GLU A 21 15.52 18.89 -16.70
CA GLU A 21 14.36 18.97 -15.79
C GLU A 21 13.23 18.02 -16.22
N GLU A 22 12.99 17.87 -17.53
CA GLU A 22 12.03 16.90 -18.05
C GLU A 22 12.49 15.46 -17.78
N MET A 23 13.78 15.15 -17.95
CA MET A 23 14.35 13.84 -17.63
C MET A 23 14.20 13.49 -16.15
N ASP A 24 14.45 14.44 -15.25
CA ASP A 24 14.33 14.20 -13.82
C ASP A 24 12.86 14.00 -13.41
N LYS A 25 11.93 14.78 -13.95
CA LYS A 25 10.48 14.54 -13.77
C LYS A 25 10.05 13.17 -14.27
N ILE A 26 10.59 12.70 -15.40
CA ILE A 26 10.30 11.36 -15.93
C ILE A 26 10.83 10.28 -14.99
N ARG A 27 12.03 10.44 -14.43
CA ARG A 27 12.62 9.48 -13.47
C ARG A 27 11.80 9.39 -12.19
N GLU A 28 11.37 10.51 -11.65
CA GLU A 28 10.51 10.54 -10.46
C GLU A 28 9.17 9.83 -10.70
N ARG A 29 8.52 10.12 -11.84
CA ARG A 29 7.27 9.44 -12.21
C ARG A 29 7.46 7.95 -12.40
N LYS A 30 8.57 7.53 -13.01
CA LYS A 30 8.90 6.11 -13.16
C LYS A 30 9.05 5.44 -11.79
N ALA A 31 9.82 6.04 -10.88
CA ALA A 31 10.01 5.49 -9.53
C ALA A 31 8.68 5.36 -8.77
N ALA A 32 7.81 6.38 -8.86
CA ALA A 32 6.49 6.34 -8.24
C ALA A 32 5.59 5.23 -8.82
N ILE A 33 5.66 4.97 -10.13
CA ILE A 33 4.94 3.86 -10.77
C ILE A 33 5.49 2.52 -10.30
N GLU A 34 6.82 2.34 -10.29
CA GLU A 34 7.45 1.10 -9.81
C GLU A 34 7.09 0.80 -8.35
N GLU A 35 7.05 1.83 -7.50
CA GLU A 35 6.61 1.70 -6.10
C GLU A 35 5.13 1.30 -6.00
N ALA A 36 4.26 1.95 -6.80
CA ALA A 36 2.84 1.62 -6.83
C ALA A 36 2.60 0.18 -7.32
N GLU A 37 3.28 -0.25 -8.38
CA GLU A 37 3.22 -1.62 -8.89
C GLU A 37 3.66 -2.64 -7.85
N LEU A 38 4.78 -2.39 -7.15
CA LEU A 38 5.24 -3.25 -6.08
C LEU A 38 4.21 -3.34 -4.93
N SER A 39 3.62 -2.20 -4.56
CA SER A 39 2.56 -2.15 -3.55
C SER A 39 1.32 -2.95 -3.97
N GLU A 40 0.90 -2.86 -5.23
CA GLU A 40 -0.21 -3.65 -5.77
C GLU A 40 0.10 -5.16 -5.76
N VAL A 41 1.29 -5.57 -6.20
CA VAL A 41 1.71 -6.98 -6.17
C VAL A 41 1.71 -7.52 -4.74
N MET A 42 2.23 -6.75 -3.78
CA MET A 42 2.25 -7.14 -2.37
C MET A 42 0.83 -7.20 -1.78
N ARG A 43 -0.05 -6.29 -2.17
CA ARG A 43 -1.46 -6.31 -1.78
C ARG A 43 -2.15 -7.56 -2.31
N GLN A 44 -1.97 -7.88 -3.60
CA GLN A 44 -2.57 -9.07 -4.21
C GLN A 44 -2.07 -10.34 -3.54
N LYS A 45 -0.75 -10.46 -3.31
CA LYS A 45 -0.17 -11.60 -2.59
C LYS A 45 -0.81 -11.81 -1.22
N ARG A 46 -1.06 -10.74 -0.46
CA ARG A 46 -1.74 -10.84 0.85
C ARG A 46 -3.19 -11.30 0.74
N ILE A 47 -3.89 -10.96 -0.34
CA ILE A 47 -5.24 -11.45 -0.62
C ILE A 47 -5.17 -12.95 -0.91
N ASP A 48 -4.30 -13.36 -1.83
CA ASP A 48 -4.14 -14.76 -2.23
C ASP A 48 -3.77 -15.65 -1.01
N GLU A 49 -2.84 -15.20 -0.17
CA GLU A 49 -2.44 -15.91 1.06
C GLU A 49 -3.60 -16.04 2.08
N MET A 50 -4.54 -15.10 2.06
CA MET A 50 -5.70 -15.13 2.96
C MET A 50 -6.82 -15.99 2.38
N GLU A 51 -7.03 -15.97 1.07
CA GLU A 51 -7.92 -16.90 0.38
C GLU A 51 -7.47 -18.35 0.56
N GLU A 52 -6.18 -18.64 0.32
CA GLU A 52 -5.61 -19.98 0.54
C GLU A 52 -5.81 -20.43 1.99
N PHE A 53 -5.55 -19.55 2.95
CA PHE A 53 -5.76 -19.86 4.36
C PHE A 53 -7.21 -20.19 4.69
N LEU A 54 -8.16 -19.35 4.25
CA LEU A 54 -9.59 -19.58 4.47
C LEU A 54 -10.08 -20.87 3.80
N ASN A 55 -9.57 -21.19 2.62
CA ASN A 55 -9.91 -22.40 1.88
C ASN A 55 -9.26 -23.68 2.45
N SER A 56 -8.15 -23.55 3.18
CA SER A 56 -7.45 -24.68 3.82
C SER A 56 -8.13 -25.16 5.11
N GLY A 57 -9.01 -24.35 5.71
CA GLY A 57 -9.69 -24.65 6.96
C GLY A 57 -11.00 -25.41 6.79
N GLU A 58 -11.55 -25.92 7.89
CA GLU A 58 -12.93 -26.42 7.90
C GLU A 58 -13.91 -25.25 7.75
N THR A 59 -14.63 -25.23 6.64
CA THR A 59 -15.81 -24.38 6.44
C THR A 59 -17.08 -25.22 6.56
N PRO A 60 -18.08 -24.82 7.37
CA PRO A 60 -18.13 -23.61 8.19
C PRO A 60 -17.20 -23.70 9.40
N ILE A 61 -16.72 -22.55 9.87
CA ILE A 61 -15.93 -22.45 11.10
C ILE A 61 -16.85 -22.79 12.27
N THR A 62 -16.77 -24.00 12.79
CA THR A 62 -17.63 -24.49 13.88
C THR A 62 -17.01 -24.31 15.27
N LYS A 63 -15.72 -23.96 15.34
CA LYS A 63 -14.96 -23.79 16.57
C LYS A 63 -14.04 -22.59 16.46
N PHE A 64 -13.60 -22.09 17.61
CA PHE A 64 -12.63 -21.00 17.67
C PHE A 64 -11.29 -21.43 17.07
N ASP A 65 -10.80 -20.64 16.11
CA ASP A 65 -9.48 -20.80 15.50
C ASP A 65 -8.58 -19.61 15.92
N ALA A 66 -7.59 -19.91 16.76
CA ALA A 66 -6.64 -18.92 17.26
C ALA A 66 -5.68 -18.37 16.19
N ALA A 67 -5.41 -19.14 15.12
CA ALA A 67 -4.58 -18.68 14.02
C ALA A 67 -5.37 -17.66 13.17
N LEU A 68 -6.61 -17.99 12.81
CA LEU A 68 -7.51 -17.07 12.11
C LEU A 68 -7.75 -15.80 12.93
N PHE A 69 -8.04 -15.94 14.23
CA PHE A 69 -8.26 -14.80 15.12
C PHE A 69 -7.09 -13.82 15.12
N ARG A 70 -5.85 -14.31 15.30
CA ARG A 70 -4.64 -13.45 15.31
C ARG A 70 -4.38 -12.76 13.96
N ARG A 71 -4.82 -13.40 12.87
CA ARG A 71 -4.70 -12.88 11.51
C ARG A 71 -5.69 -11.76 11.25
N LEU A 72 -6.91 -11.85 11.78
CA LEU A 72 -7.99 -10.88 11.57
C LEU A 72 -8.01 -9.75 12.61
N VAL A 73 -7.79 -10.07 13.88
CA VAL A 73 -7.94 -9.13 15.01
C VAL A 73 -6.61 -8.46 15.32
N GLU A 74 -6.64 -7.13 15.39
CA GLU A 74 -5.51 -6.30 15.80
C GLU A 74 -5.43 -6.20 17.33
N LYS A 75 -6.54 -5.84 17.97
CA LYS A 75 -6.66 -5.76 19.42
C LYS A 75 -8.10 -5.99 19.88
N VAL A 76 -8.24 -6.32 21.16
CA VAL A 76 -9.53 -6.42 21.84
C VAL A 76 -9.52 -5.47 23.03
N VAL A 77 -10.59 -4.67 23.16
CA VAL A 77 -10.83 -3.78 24.29
C VAL A 77 -11.93 -4.40 25.14
N ILE A 78 -11.62 -4.75 26.39
CA ILE A 78 -12.59 -5.31 27.33
C ILE A 78 -13.20 -4.17 28.14
N HIS A 79 -14.53 -4.01 28.05
CA HIS A 79 -15.26 -2.97 28.78
C HIS A 79 -15.85 -3.50 30.09
N SER A 80 -16.34 -4.74 30.07
CA SER A 80 -16.90 -5.42 31.26
C SER A 80 -16.83 -6.94 31.10
N LEU A 81 -17.36 -7.69 32.08
CA LEU A 81 -17.47 -9.15 31.99
C LEU A 81 -18.34 -9.63 30.81
N VAL A 82 -19.22 -8.76 30.32
CA VAL A 82 -20.19 -9.11 29.26
C VAL A 82 -20.00 -8.24 28.02
N GLU A 83 -18.96 -7.42 27.92
CA GLU A 83 -18.81 -6.48 26.80
C GLU A 83 -17.35 -6.34 26.37
N ALA A 84 -17.12 -6.51 25.07
CA ALA A 84 -15.82 -6.29 24.44
C ALA A 84 -15.98 -5.58 23.08
N THR A 85 -14.92 -4.90 22.64
CA THR A 85 -14.80 -4.37 21.28
C THR A 85 -13.60 -5.01 20.59
N PHE A 86 -13.86 -5.66 19.46
CA PHE A 86 -12.86 -6.26 18.60
C PHE A 86 -12.49 -5.26 17.50
N ILE A 87 -11.20 -4.96 17.41
CA ILE A 87 -10.66 -4.07 16.39
C ILE A 87 -9.93 -4.93 15.39
N PHE A 88 -10.47 -5.02 14.18
CA PHE A 88 -9.92 -5.82 13.10
C PHE A 88 -8.83 -5.05 12.38
N ARG A 89 -7.86 -5.77 11.82
CA ARG A 89 -6.79 -5.18 10.98
C ARG A 89 -7.31 -4.49 9.72
N SER A 90 -8.57 -4.74 9.36
CA SER A 90 -9.29 -4.02 8.28
C SER A 90 -9.75 -2.62 8.69
N GLY A 91 -9.64 -2.26 9.97
CA GLY A 91 -10.19 -1.02 10.54
C GLY A 91 -11.65 -1.14 11.00
N ILE A 92 -12.26 -2.32 10.88
CA ILE A 92 -13.61 -2.57 11.39
C ILE A 92 -13.55 -2.67 12.91
N GLU A 93 -14.47 -1.98 13.58
CA GLU A 93 -14.72 -2.13 15.02
C GLU A 93 -16.03 -2.87 15.24
N LEU A 94 -15.97 -3.98 15.96
CA LEU A 94 -17.14 -4.78 16.33
C LEU A 94 -17.29 -4.76 17.84
N LYS A 95 -18.34 -4.08 18.32
CA LYS A 95 -18.74 -4.13 19.72
C LYS A 95 -19.66 -5.32 19.92
N GLU A 96 -19.35 -6.16 20.90
CA GLU A 96 -20.11 -7.38 21.16
C GLU A 96 -20.38 -7.61 22.65
N ILE A 97 -21.58 -8.14 22.91
CA ILE A 97 -22.01 -8.57 24.25
C ILE A 97 -21.68 -10.07 24.39
N LEU A 98 -20.77 -10.39 25.30
CA LEU A 98 -20.35 -11.76 25.58
C LEU A 98 -21.38 -12.42 26.51
N GLY A 99 -22.14 -13.38 25.97
CA GLY A 99 -23.19 -14.14 26.66
C GLY A 99 -22.84 -15.60 26.89
#